data_AF-A0A332M5M0-F1
#
_entry.id   AF-A0A332M5M0-F1
#
_cell.length_a   1.000
_cell.length_b   1.000
_cell.length_c   1.000
_cell.angle_alpha   90.00
_cell.angle_beta   90.00
_cell.angle_gamma   90.00
#
_symmetry.space_group_name_H-M   'P 1'
#
loop_
_entity.id
_entity.type
_entity.pdbx_description
1 polymer ?
#
loop_
_entity_poly.entity_id
_entity_poly.type
_entity_poly.pdbx_seq_one_letter_code
_entity_poly.pdbx_strand_id
1 'polypeptide(L)' 'MKTGYCPKCGNSCEVTFTPYVMKDGKIIRPKKAKVFVIPHCKCSEKKAA' A
#
# COMPACT_ATOMS: atom_id res chain seq x y z
N MET A 1 6.91 12.48 4.31
CA MET A 1 6.27 11.14 4.31
C MET A 1 4.88 11.26 4.92
N LYS A 2 3.88 10.53 4.40
CA LYS A 2 2.53 10.51 4.97
C LYS A 2 2.36 9.22 5.77
N THR A 3 1.83 9.31 6.97
CA THR A 3 1.44 8.14 7.78
C THR A 3 -0.04 7.83 7.59
N GLY A 4 -0.37 6.56 7.42
CA GLY A 4 -1.73 6.06 7.25
C GLY A 4 -1.96 4.82 8.09
N TYR A 5 -3.23 4.55 8.39
CA TYR A 5 -3.62 3.37 9.15
C TYR A 5 -3.49 2.11 8.29
N CYS A 6 -2.77 1.11 8.76
CA CYS A 6 -2.66 -0.18 8.08
C CYS A 6 -3.61 -1.21 8.70
N PRO A 7 -4.65 -1.64 7.96
CA PRO A 7 -5.62 -2.60 8.48
C PRO A 7 -5.02 -3.99 8.71
N LYS A 8 -3.86 -4.30 8.10
CA LYS A 8 -3.18 -5.59 8.31
C LYS A 8 -2.59 -5.73 9.73
N CYS A 9 -2.29 -4.62 10.39
CA CYS A 9 -1.46 -4.62 11.60
C CYS A 9 -2.06 -3.79 12.74
N GLY A 10 -3.15 -3.06 12.46
CA GLY A 10 -3.84 -2.24 13.46
C GLY A 10 -3.07 -1.00 13.90
N ASN A 11 -2.01 -0.61 13.18
CA ASN A 11 -1.13 0.49 13.55
C ASN A 11 -1.02 1.52 12.42
N SER A 12 -0.66 2.75 12.80
CA SER A 12 -0.26 3.80 11.87
C SER A 12 1.17 3.57 11.42
N CYS A 13 1.38 3.61 10.11
CA CYS A 13 2.70 3.42 9.51
C CYS A 13 2.82 4.26 8.23
N GLU A 14 4.02 4.30 7.67
CA GLU A 14 4.26 5.07 6.47
C GLU A 14 3.46 4.51 5.28
N VAL A 15 2.79 5.39 4.55
CA VAL A 15 2.04 5.06 3.35
C VAL A 15 2.53 5.91 2.18
N THR A 16 2.74 5.27 1.04
CA THR A 16 3.07 5.94 -0.22
C THR A 16 1.84 6.02 -1.10
N PHE A 17 1.52 7.22 -1.56
CA PHE A 17 0.47 7.45 -2.54
C PHE A 17 1.11 7.55 -3.91
N THR A 18 0.79 6.62 -4.81
CA THR A 18 1.35 6.62 -6.17
C THR A 18 0.24 6.52 -7.23
N PRO A 19 0.32 7.29 -8.32
CA PRO A 19 -0.64 7.19 -9.42
C PRO A 19 -0.44 5.92 -10.27
N TYR A 20 0.62 5.15 -10.04
CA TYR A 20 0.86 3.87 -10.71
C TYR A 20 1.65 2.90 -9.84
N VAL A 21 1.47 1.61 -10.07
CA VAL A 21 2.29 0.55 -9.46
C VAL A 21 2.80 -0.38 -10.55
N MET A 22 4.02 -0.89 -10.38
CA MET A 22 4.54 -1.93 -11.26
C MET A 22 4.18 -3.29 -10.66
N LYS A 23 3.45 -4.11 -11.41
CA LYS A 23 3.09 -5.47 -11.02
C LYS A 23 3.40 -6.41 -12.18
N ASP A 24 4.21 -7.44 -11.93
CA ASP A 24 4.60 -8.42 -12.95
C ASP A 24 5.17 -7.78 -14.23
N GLY A 25 6.00 -6.74 -14.09
CA GLY A 25 6.60 -5.99 -15.21
C GLY A 25 5.65 -5.05 -15.96
N LYS A 26 4.37 -4.97 -15.56
CA LYS A 26 3.38 -4.06 -16.17
C LYS A 26 3.07 -2.89 -15.24
N ILE A 27 2.94 -1.70 -15.83
CA ILE A 27 2.50 -0.50 -15.13
C ILE A 27 0.97 -0.56 -15.00
N ILE A 28 0.48 -0.74 -13.77
CA ILE A 28 -0.93 -0.66 -13.43
C ILE A 28 -1.23 0.76 -12.98
N ARG A 29 -2.19 1.40 -13.63
CA ARG A 29 -2.77 2.69 -13.23
C ARG A 29 -4.17 2.48 -12.68
N PRO A 30 -4.56 3.13 -11.58
CA PRO A 30 -5.90 3.02 -11.05
C PRO A 30 -6.88 3.76 -11.97
N LYS A 31 -8.07 3.20 -12.19
CA LYS A 31 -9.12 3.87 -12.98
C LYS A 31 -9.71 5.05 -12.18
N LYS A 32 -10.07 6.14 -12.88
CA LYS A 32 -10.73 7.35 -12.34
C LYS A 32 -9.92 8.19 -11.34
N ALA A 33 -8.69 8.57 -11.70
CA ALA A 33 -7.85 9.51 -10.93
C ALA A 33 -7.63 9.16 -9.44
N LYS A 34 -7.88 7.91 -9.05
CA LYS A 34 -7.53 7.41 -7.72
C LYS A 34 -6.01 7.27 -7.62
N VAL A 35 -5.48 7.17 -6.41
CA VAL A 35 -4.07 6.84 -6.16
C VAL A 35 -4.01 5.48 -5.47
N PHE A 36 -2.97 4.71 -5.78
CA PHE A 36 -2.65 3.51 -5.00
C PHE A 36 -2.07 3.96 -3.67
N VAL A 37 -2.57 3.35 -2.59
CA VAL A 37 -2.05 3.55 -1.24
C VAL A 37 -1.24 2.31 -0.88
N ILE A 38 0.07 2.46 -0.78
CA ILE A 38 0.99 1.36 -0.45
C ILE A 38 1.46 1.56 0.99
N PRO A 39 0.97 0.75 1.94
CA PRO A 39 1.48 0.75 3.31
C PRO A 39 2.87 0.09 3.39
N HIS A 40 3.87 0.85 3.84
CA HIS A 40 5.24 0.40 4.13
C HIS A 40 5.37 0.00 5.59
N CYS A 41 4.50 -0.89 6.01
CA CYS A 41 4.46 -1.34 7.39
C CYS A 41 5.27 -2.63 7.49
N LYS A 42 6.26 -2.67 8.38
CA LYS A 42 6.97 -3.91 8.75
C LYS A 42 6.07 -4.78 9.62
N CYS A 43 4.94 -5.17 9.05
CA CYS A 43 4.05 -6.10 9.71
C CYS A 43 4.59 -7.46 9.38
N SER A 44 5.33 -8.05 10.33
CA SER A 44 5.70 -9.46 10.24
C SER A 44 4.47 -10.22 9.80
N GLU A 45 4.57 -10.91 8.68
CA GLU A 45 3.49 -11.67 8.08
C GLU A 45 2.85 -12.55 9.16
N LYS A 46 1.73 -12.11 9.75
CA LYS A 46 0.78 -13.07 10.28
C LYS A 46 0.21 -13.73 9.03
N LYS A 47 0.88 -14.82 8.64
CA LYS A 47 0.36 -15.91 7.81
C LYS A 47 -1.13 -16.00 8.11
N ALA A 48 -1.96 -15.93 7.07
CA ALA A 48 -3.36 -16.30 7.18
C ALA A 48 -3.40 -17.67 7.90
N ALA A 49 -4.05 -17.70 9.06
CA ALA A 49 -4.41 -18.92 9.76
C ALA A 49 -5.63 -19.54 9.06
#